data_AF-A0A673JLS9-F1
#
_entry.id   AF-A0A673JLS9-F1
#
_cell.length_a   1.000
_cell.length_b   1.000
_cell.length_c   1.000
_cell.angle_alpha   90.00
_cell.angle_beta   90.00
_cell.angle_gamma   90.00
#
_symmetry.space_group_name_H-M   'P 1'
#
loop_
_entity.id
_entity.type
_entity.pdbx_description
1 polymer ?
#
loop_
_entity_poly.entity_id
_entity_poly.type
_entity_poly.pdbx_seq_one_letter_code
_entity_poly.pdbx_strand_id
1 'polypeptide(L)'
;MPPPRVNKKPKNESTTNDNTGTLDDPLTFLDQDYQELKKSCITNQKRFVDDKFPPDSSSIDPKNKLKLDLDQIEWLRPSKIVSDPQIIVQGVSRFDYSQGSYLGNCWFLASVGALTFQKDIMDQVMPADQSFGKDYAGIFHFRFWQFGKWIDVVIDDKLPTINGKPVFVLSKTSNEFWPALLEKAYAKVCGSYADMHAGRVSEALLDFTGGVHVCLELEKPAIDLWNLMDRAAKTKALMACGSHQGEKSENVLPNGIVQGHAYTVTGVFKVTCQEKPVRLVRVLNPWGRGEWNGAWSDKSPLWNKVSEKELTKCRSLANDGEFWMSMEDFTKNFEDTDICCLRPDFLDSSSKCIWTTTCYNGIWESGTTAGGCINNKDSFWTNPQFRMRIEELDEECASGQCPENILVSLMQIHENRYRSLVSNYSIGFNVYLMKDERFSAKLFYRRHSVEDSGNFINTRHVMKFFKLEPGEYLIVPSTFHPNECAKFMLSIFTKTESHRRKNKPAMTYV
;
A
#
# COMPACT_ATOMS: atom_id res chain seq x y z
N MET A 1 12.93 -5.65 -42.29
CA MET A 1 11.77 -4.73 -42.25
C MET A 1 12.03 -3.71 -41.16
N PRO A 2 11.80 -2.41 -41.39
CA PRO A 2 11.85 -1.43 -40.31
C PRO A 2 10.75 -1.76 -39.29
N PRO A 3 10.98 -1.51 -37.99
CA PRO A 3 9.94 -1.72 -36.99
C PRO A 3 8.73 -0.82 -37.28
N PRO A 4 7.50 -1.29 -36.99
CA PRO A 4 6.30 -0.50 -37.19
C PRO A 4 6.38 0.78 -36.36
N ARG A 5 6.22 1.94 -37.01
CA ARG A 5 6.06 3.23 -36.32
C ARG A 5 4.72 3.21 -35.59
N VAL A 6 4.75 2.94 -34.28
CA VAL A 6 3.59 3.16 -33.42
C VAL A 6 3.40 4.68 -33.28
N ASN A 7 2.55 5.25 -34.14
CA ASN A 7 2.23 6.68 -34.21
C ASN A 7 1.27 7.15 -33.10
N LYS A 8 1.23 6.47 -31.95
CA LYS A 8 0.52 6.95 -30.76
C LYS A 8 1.55 7.21 -29.67
N LYS A 9 1.97 8.48 -29.55
CA LYS A 9 2.64 8.96 -28.34
C LYS A 9 1.74 8.59 -27.14
N PRO A 10 2.22 7.83 -26.13
CA PRO A 10 1.52 7.80 -24.86
C PRO A 10 1.44 9.24 -24.35
N LYS A 11 0.24 9.67 -23.95
CA LYS A 11 0.05 11.02 -23.43
C LYS A 11 0.91 11.16 -22.19
N ASN A 12 1.81 12.14 -22.23
CA ASN A 12 2.47 12.64 -21.04
C ASN A 12 1.37 13.37 -20.24
N GLU A 13 0.77 12.72 -19.24
CA GLU A 13 -0.29 13.32 -18.40
C GLU A 13 0.20 14.57 -17.63
N SER A 14 1.48 14.94 -17.74
CA SER A 14 2.01 16.19 -17.20
C SER A 14 1.62 17.48 -17.96
N THR A 15 0.80 17.41 -19.02
CA THR A 15 0.47 18.58 -19.88
C THR A 15 -1.00 18.81 -20.22
N THR A 16 -1.94 18.09 -19.60
CA THR A 16 -3.37 18.44 -19.65
C THR A 16 -3.81 18.84 -18.24
N ASN A 17 -4.37 20.04 -18.06
CA ASN A 17 -5.07 20.49 -16.84
C ASN A 17 -6.37 19.69 -16.63
N ASP A 18 -6.28 18.37 -16.72
CA ASP A 18 -7.37 17.46 -16.46
C ASP A 18 -7.25 17.04 -14.99
N ASN A 19 -8.00 17.74 -14.13
CA ASN A 19 -8.02 17.48 -12.69
C ASN A 19 -8.80 16.20 -12.33
N THR A 20 -9.36 15.48 -13.32
CA THR A 20 -10.17 14.29 -13.06
C THR A 20 -9.36 13.14 -12.45
N GLY A 21 -9.92 12.54 -11.41
CA GLY A 21 -9.31 11.50 -10.59
C GLY A 21 -8.15 12.01 -9.72
N THR A 22 -8.15 13.29 -9.38
CA THR A 22 -7.32 13.82 -8.28
C THR A 22 -8.06 13.71 -6.95
N LEU A 23 -7.41 14.03 -5.83
CA LEU A 23 -8.07 14.06 -4.51
C LEU A 23 -9.21 15.09 -4.46
N ASP A 24 -9.07 16.20 -5.16
CA ASP A 24 -10.05 17.29 -5.18
C ASP A 24 -11.23 17.00 -6.11
N ASP A 25 -11.01 16.18 -7.14
CA ASP A 25 -12.01 15.76 -8.13
C ASP A 25 -11.87 14.25 -8.42
N PRO A 26 -12.24 13.37 -7.46
CA PRO A 26 -12.11 11.92 -7.61
C PRO A 26 -13.11 11.38 -8.64
N LEU A 27 -12.75 10.28 -9.30
CA LEU A 27 -13.66 9.59 -10.23
C LEU A 27 -14.79 8.91 -9.46
N THR A 28 -16.03 9.00 -9.95
CA THR A 28 -17.16 8.25 -9.40
C THR A 28 -16.95 6.75 -9.62
N PHE A 29 -16.94 5.96 -8.55
CA PHE A 29 -16.85 4.50 -8.68
C PHE A 29 -18.21 3.91 -9.05
N LEU A 30 -18.27 3.17 -10.17
CA LEU A 30 -19.49 2.54 -10.70
C LEU A 30 -20.62 3.53 -11.00
N ASP A 31 -20.24 4.73 -11.44
CA ASP A 31 -21.15 5.81 -11.83
C ASP A 31 -22.11 6.24 -10.69
N GLN A 32 -21.67 6.10 -9.44
CA GLN A 32 -22.41 6.55 -8.26
C GLN A 32 -21.81 7.85 -7.72
N ASP A 33 -22.59 8.93 -7.77
CA ASP A 33 -22.25 10.22 -7.14
C ASP A 33 -22.85 10.31 -5.73
N TYR A 34 -22.01 10.50 -4.72
CA TYR A 34 -22.43 10.55 -3.32
C TYR A 34 -23.45 11.67 -3.05
N GLN A 35 -23.21 12.88 -3.55
CA GLN A 35 -24.02 14.06 -3.23
C GLN A 35 -25.40 13.99 -3.91
N GLU A 36 -25.45 13.54 -5.17
CA GLU A 36 -26.70 13.31 -5.90
C GLU A 36 -27.54 12.21 -5.26
N LEU A 37 -26.92 11.07 -4.93
CA LEU A 37 -27.61 9.94 -4.31
C LEU A 37 -28.13 10.30 -2.91
N LYS A 38 -27.32 11.00 -2.09
CA LYS A 38 -27.73 11.48 -0.76
C LYS A 38 -28.89 12.45 -0.85
N LYS A 39 -28.80 13.46 -1.73
CA LYS A 39 -29.87 14.44 -1.96
C LYS A 39 -31.17 13.77 -2.42
N SER A 40 -31.07 12.81 -3.33
CA SER A 40 -32.21 12.02 -3.80
C SER A 40 -32.85 11.23 -2.66
N CYS A 41 -32.06 10.55 -1.83
CA CYS A 41 -32.56 9.77 -0.70
C CYS A 41 -33.25 10.65 0.36
N ILE A 42 -32.67 11.81 0.68
CA ILE A 42 -33.27 12.79 1.61
C ILE A 42 -34.60 13.30 1.06
N THR A 43 -34.61 13.75 -0.20
CA THR A 43 -35.81 14.30 -0.87
C THR A 43 -36.95 13.28 -0.90
N ASN A 44 -36.62 12.02 -1.20
CA ASN A 44 -37.59 10.93 -1.28
C ASN A 44 -37.90 10.26 0.07
N GLN A 45 -37.31 10.73 1.17
CA GLN A 45 -37.42 10.15 2.53
C GLN A 45 -37.13 8.65 2.57
N LYS A 46 -36.12 8.21 1.80
CA LYS A 46 -35.70 6.81 1.73
C LYS A 46 -34.29 6.64 2.28
N ARG A 47 -33.96 5.40 2.67
CA ARG A 47 -32.59 5.01 2.99
C ARG A 47 -31.95 4.42 1.74
N PHE A 48 -30.72 4.82 1.44
CA PHE A 48 -29.96 4.30 0.32
C PHE A 48 -29.75 2.80 0.49
N VAL A 49 -29.95 2.06 -0.60
CA VAL A 49 -29.60 0.65 -0.72
C VAL A 49 -28.76 0.55 -1.97
N ASP A 50 -27.55 0.04 -1.82
CA ASP A 50 -26.54 0.05 -2.87
C ASP A 50 -26.80 -1.08 -3.87
N ASP A 51 -27.30 -0.75 -5.06
CA ASP A 51 -27.55 -1.72 -6.13
C ASP A 51 -26.25 -2.27 -6.76
N LYS A 52 -25.12 -1.56 -6.57
CA LYS A 52 -23.81 -1.95 -7.10
C LYS A 52 -22.99 -2.83 -6.14
N PHE A 53 -23.47 -2.96 -4.91
CA PHE A 53 -22.93 -3.84 -3.86
C PHE A 53 -24.09 -4.28 -2.94
N PRO A 54 -25.02 -5.11 -3.47
CA PRO A 54 -26.28 -5.41 -2.81
C PRO A 54 -26.07 -6.14 -1.47
N PRO A 55 -26.97 -5.94 -0.49
CA PRO A 55 -26.87 -6.58 0.82
C PRO A 55 -27.35 -8.05 0.77
N ASP A 56 -26.64 -8.87 0.00
CA ASP A 56 -26.89 -10.31 -0.18
C ASP A 56 -25.57 -11.11 -0.29
N SER A 57 -25.67 -12.41 -0.54
CA SER A 57 -24.52 -13.31 -0.64
C SER A 57 -23.53 -12.96 -1.75
N SER A 58 -23.95 -12.26 -2.81
CA SER A 58 -23.08 -11.89 -3.93
C SER A 58 -22.01 -10.85 -3.54
N SER A 59 -22.29 -10.01 -2.54
CA SER A 59 -21.33 -9.04 -1.99
C SER A 59 -20.43 -9.64 -0.92
N ILE A 60 -20.78 -10.82 -0.37
CA ILE A 60 -19.97 -11.53 0.62
C ILE A 60 -19.03 -12.48 -0.09
N ASP A 61 -19.57 -13.55 -0.66
CA ASP A 61 -18.78 -14.65 -1.16
C ASP A 61 -19.47 -15.34 -2.35
N PRO A 62 -19.45 -14.70 -3.53
CA PRO A 62 -20.14 -15.20 -4.72
C PRO A 62 -19.58 -16.54 -5.24
N LYS A 63 -18.45 -17.01 -4.70
CA LYS A 63 -17.74 -18.22 -5.13
C LYS A 63 -17.58 -19.25 -4.01
N ASN A 64 -18.23 -19.07 -2.87
CA ASN A 64 -18.18 -19.96 -1.71
C ASN A 64 -16.73 -20.32 -1.29
N LYS A 65 -15.85 -19.31 -1.23
CA LYS A 65 -14.45 -19.41 -0.81
C LYS A 65 -14.27 -19.37 0.71
N LEU A 66 -15.16 -18.71 1.42
CA LEU A 66 -15.12 -18.52 2.86
C LEU A 66 -15.79 -19.71 3.56
N LYS A 67 -15.25 -20.10 4.72
CA LYS A 67 -15.88 -21.09 5.60
C LYS A 67 -16.95 -20.42 6.47
N LEU A 68 -17.94 -19.82 5.82
CA LEU A 68 -19.02 -19.06 6.45
C LEU A 68 -20.37 -19.60 5.94
N ASP A 69 -21.27 -19.89 6.87
CA ASP A 69 -22.65 -20.24 6.53
C ASP A 69 -23.44 -18.96 6.22
N LEU A 70 -23.67 -18.71 4.92
CA LEU A 70 -24.32 -17.49 4.43
C LEU A 70 -25.80 -17.42 4.82
N ASP A 71 -26.43 -18.55 5.14
CA ASP A 71 -27.84 -18.58 5.55
C ASP A 71 -28.06 -17.97 6.95
N GLN A 72 -27.00 -17.87 7.75
CA GLN A 72 -27.02 -17.22 9.07
C GLN A 72 -26.84 -15.69 9.00
N ILE A 73 -26.51 -15.15 7.82
CA ILE A 73 -26.16 -13.73 7.68
C ILE A 73 -27.42 -12.87 7.54
N GLU A 74 -27.49 -11.86 8.40
CA GLU A 74 -28.47 -10.78 8.31
C GLU A 74 -27.78 -9.45 8.03
N TRP A 75 -28.29 -8.69 7.05
CA TRP A 75 -27.77 -7.38 6.69
C TRP A 75 -28.47 -6.25 7.46
N LEU A 76 -27.87 -5.84 8.57
CA LEU A 76 -28.43 -4.85 9.48
C LEU A 76 -27.73 -3.50 9.33
N ARG A 77 -28.49 -2.41 9.46
CA ARG A 77 -27.91 -1.07 9.60
C ARG A 77 -27.46 -0.88 11.07
N PRO A 78 -26.44 -0.06 11.34
CA PRO A 78 -26.01 0.31 12.69
C PRO A 78 -27.15 0.69 13.64
N SER A 79 -28.15 1.43 13.14
CA SER A 79 -29.34 1.83 13.92
C SER A 79 -30.28 0.68 14.33
N LYS A 80 -30.05 -0.53 13.82
CA LYS A 80 -30.74 -1.77 14.23
C LYS A 80 -29.88 -2.63 15.15
N ILE A 81 -28.59 -2.31 15.26
CA ILE A 81 -27.62 -3.01 16.11
C ILE A 81 -27.51 -2.29 17.46
N VAL A 82 -27.43 -0.95 17.43
CA VAL A 82 -27.32 -0.10 18.63
C VAL A 82 -28.24 1.12 18.54
N SER A 83 -28.51 1.76 19.69
CA SER A 83 -29.40 2.92 19.80
C SER A 83 -28.81 4.24 19.30
N ASP A 84 -27.49 4.42 19.44
CA ASP A 84 -26.79 5.66 19.11
C ASP A 84 -25.53 5.38 18.27
N PRO A 85 -25.69 4.97 17.00
CA PRO A 85 -24.56 4.66 16.14
C PRO A 85 -23.77 5.91 15.80
N GLN A 86 -22.45 5.82 15.90
CA GLN A 86 -21.50 6.87 15.57
C GLN A 86 -20.51 6.35 14.52
N ILE A 87 -20.03 7.22 13.63
CA ILE A 87 -18.94 6.85 12.73
C ILE A 87 -17.68 6.68 13.58
N ILE A 88 -17.35 7.74 14.34
CA ILE A 88 -16.20 7.85 15.23
C ILE A 88 -16.69 8.33 16.60
N VAL A 89 -16.16 7.78 17.69
CA VAL A 89 -16.51 8.18 19.07
C VAL A 89 -15.39 8.99 19.72
N GLN A 90 -14.13 8.52 19.70
CA GLN A 90 -12.99 9.20 20.35
C GLN A 90 -11.79 9.38 19.41
N GLY A 91 -12.07 9.87 18.20
CA GLY A 91 -11.07 9.90 17.14
C GLY A 91 -10.84 8.52 16.54
N VAL A 92 -9.99 8.46 15.51
CA VAL A 92 -9.62 7.20 14.86
C VAL A 92 -8.38 6.64 15.55
N SER A 93 -8.44 5.38 15.98
CA SER A 93 -7.35 4.68 16.65
C SER A 93 -7.21 3.26 16.14
N ARG A 94 -5.97 2.78 16.08
CA ARG A 94 -5.63 1.38 15.81
C ARG A 94 -6.25 0.38 16.78
N PHE A 95 -6.76 0.85 17.92
CA PHE A 95 -7.42 0.03 18.93
C PHE A 95 -8.94 -0.02 18.76
N ASP A 96 -9.53 0.70 17.81
CA ASP A 96 -10.98 0.74 17.61
C ASP A 96 -11.51 -0.57 17.00
N TYR A 97 -10.63 -1.44 16.49
CA TYR A 97 -11.04 -2.62 15.78
C TYR A 97 -10.21 -3.86 16.09
N SER A 98 -10.74 -5.02 15.67
CA SER A 98 -10.03 -6.28 15.57
C SER A 98 -10.52 -7.07 14.36
N GLN A 99 -9.64 -7.88 13.77
CA GLN A 99 -10.00 -8.76 12.66
C GLN A 99 -11.05 -9.80 13.07
N GLY A 100 -12.06 -9.98 12.22
CA GLY A 100 -13.04 -11.07 12.36
C GLY A 100 -12.46 -12.44 12.04
N SER A 101 -13.24 -13.49 12.29
CA SER A 101 -12.75 -14.88 12.19
C SER A 101 -12.89 -15.51 10.81
N TYR A 102 -13.66 -14.89 9.90
CA TYR A 102 -14.02 -15.52 8.62
C TYR A 102 -13.18 -15.04 7.43
N LEU A 103 -12.44 -13.93 7.57
CA LEU A 103 -11.76 -13.28 6.47
C LEU A 103 -10.28 -13.04 6.78
N GLY A 104 -9.41 -13.58 5.93
CA GLY A 104 -7.96 -13.37 5.96
C GLY A 104 -7.55 -12.07 5.28
N ASN A 105 -8.00 -10.93 5.82
CA ASN A 105 -7.68 -9.58 5.34
C ASN A 105 -6.71 -8.83 6.27
N CYS A 106 -5.87 -9.55 7.01
CA CYS A 106 -4.88 -8.97 7.92
C CYS A 106 -3.99 -7.92 7.25
N TRP A 107 -3.63 -8.11 5.98
CA TRP A 107 -2.86 -7.15 5.17
C TRP A 107 -3.54 -5.78 5.07
N PHE A 108 -4.85 -5.76 4.87
CA PHE A 108 -5.67 -4.56 4.82
C PHE A 108 -5.77 -3.94 6.23
N LEU A 109 -6.10 -4.74 7.24
CA LEU A 109 -6.27 -4.24 8.61
C LEU A 109 -4.94 -3.77 9.26
N ALA A 110 -3.80 -4.38 8.91
CA ALA A 110 -2.49 -3.88 9.32
C ALA A 110 -2.19 -2.52 8.68
N SER A 111 -2.60 -2.34 7.42
CA SER A 111 -2.47 -1.06 6.70
C SER A 111 -3.39 0.01 7.25
N VAL A 112 -4.63 -0.34 7.63
CA VAL A 112 -5.56 0.54 8.36
C VAL A 112 -4.94 0.97 9.69
N GLY A 113 -4.24 0.05 10.38
CA GLY A 113 -3.55 0.34 11.64
C GLY A 113 -2.51 1.45 11.47
N ALA A 114 -1.72 1.38 10.39
CA ALA A 114 -0.75 2.41 10.04
C ALA A 114 -1.44 3.74 9.66
N LEU A 115 -2.56 3.67 8.93
CA LEU A 115 -3.35 4.83 8.51
C LEU A 115 -3.86 5.65 9.71
N THR A 116 -4.20 4.99 10.83
CA THR A 116 -4.70 5.69 12.04
C THR A 116 -3.71 6.70 12.63
N PHE A 117 -2.41 6.57 12.35
CA PHE A 117 -1.41 7.54 12.78
C PHE A 117 -1.31 8.77 11.88
N GLN A 118 -1.93 8.74 10.69
CA GLN A 118 -1.84 9.79 9.69
C GLN A 118 -3.20 10.43 9.42
N LYS A 119 -3.60 11.33 10.34
CA LYS A 119 -4.88 12.04 10.25
C LYS A 119 -5.13 12.67 8.87
N ASP A 120 -4.12 13.31 8.29
CA ASP A 120 -4.26 14.02 6.99
C ASP A 120 -4.60 13.05 5.84
N ILE A 121 -4.11 11.81 5.90
CA ILE A 121 -4.39 10.76 4.91
C ILE A 121 -5.72 10.08 5.26
N MET A 122 -6.00 9.85 6.54
CA MET A 122 -7.28 9.30 7.00
C MET A 122 -8.45 10.19 6.59
N ASP A 123 -8.33 11.52 6.73
CA ASP A 123 -9.35 12.49 6.31
C ASP A 123 -9.56 12.49 4.78
N GLN A 124 -8.55 12.10 3.99
CA GLN A 124 -8.68 11.92 2.53
C GLN A 124 -9.43 10.64 2.20
N VAL A 125 -9.08 9.52 2.86
CA VAL A 125 -9.72 8.21 2.65
C VAL A 125 -11.15 8.19 3.18
N MET A 126 -11.42 8.88 4.28
CA MET A 126 -12.73 8.96 4.92
C MET A 126 -13.11 10.43 5.15
N PRO A 127 -13.79 11.05 4.18
CA PRO A 127 -14.26 12.43 4.30
C PRO A 127 -15.13 12.66 5.55
N ALA A 128 -15.05 13.87 6.11
CA ALA A 128 -15.72 14.22 7.37
C ALA A 128 -17.17 14.74 7.20
N ASP A 129 -17.70 14.81 5.96
CA ASP A 129 -19.03 15.34 5.62
C ASP A 129 -20.16 14.29 5.74
N GLN A 130 -19.87 13.18 6.40
CA GLN A 130 -20.79 12.07 6.69
C GLN A 130 -21.04 11.92 8.19
N SER A 131 -22.27 11.57 8.57
CA SER A 131 -22.66 11.30 9.96
C SER A 131 -23.91 10.43 10.03
N PHE A 132 -24.16 9.79 11.18
CA PHE A 132 -25.44 9.16 11.50
C PHE A 132 -26.51 10.16 12.00
N GLY A 133 -26.13 11.43 12.17
CA GLY A 133 -26.99 12.47 12.70
C GLY A 133 -27.76 13.21 11.61
N LYS A 134 -27.49 14.52 11.47
CA LYS A 134 -28.20 15.39 10.54
C LYS A 134 -28.02 14.91 9.10
N ASP A 135 -29.11 14.95 8.32
CA ASP A 135 -29.14 14.58 6.90
C ASP A 135 -28.73 13.11 6.64
N TYR A 136 -28.88 12.24 7.66
CA TYR A 136 -28.65 10.80 7.53
C TYR A 136 -29.65 10.16 6.55
N ALA A 137 -29.10 9.49 5.55
CA ALA A 137 -29.85 8.75 4.53
C ALA A 137 -29.35 7.30 4.35
N GLY A 138 -28.57 6.76 5.30
CA GLY A 138 -28.02 5.40 5.21
C GLY A 138 -27.00 5.23 4.08
N ILE A 139 -26.26 6.29 3.76
CA ILE A 139 -25.29 6.41 2.66
C ILE A 139 -24.00 7.03 3.18
N PHE A 140 -22.86 6.46 2.80
CA PHE A 140 -21.51 6.87 3.19
C PHE A 140 -20.59 6.78 1.96
N HIS A 141 -19.42 7.41 2.02
CA HIS A 141 -18.43 7.29 0.96
C HIS A 141 -17.00 7.32 1.49
N PHE A 142 -16.11 6.74 0.70
CA PHE A 142 -14.69 6.57 1.00
C PHE A 142 -13.88 6.75 -0.28
N ARG A 143 -12.63 7.19 -0.16
CA ARG A 143 -11.76 7.41 -1.30
C ARG A 143 -10.57 6.47 -1.27
N PHE A 144 -10.29 5.88 -2.41
CA PHE A 144 -9.12 5.03 -2.60
C PHE A 144 -8.38 5.46 -3.85
N TRP A 145 -7.06 5.39 -3.80
CA TRP A 145 -6.22 5.49 -4.97
C TRP A 145 -6.23 4.15 -5.72
N GLN A 146 -6.46 4.19 -7.02
CA GLN A 146 -6.40 3.06 -7.93
C GLN A 146 -5.62 3.47 -9.16
N PHE A 147 -4.41 2.91 -9.31
CA PHE A 147 -3.62 3.01 -10.53
C PHE A 147 -3.50 4.44 -11.10
N GLY A 148 -3.17 5.41 -10.24
CA GLY A 148 -2.92 6.81 -10.59
C GLY A 148 -4.09 7.75 -10.38
N LYS A 149 -5.28 7.21 -10.10
CA LYS A 149 -6.50 7.99 -9.97
C LYS A 149 -7.16 7.74 -8.62
N TRP A 150 -7.66 8.79 -7.99
CA TRP A 150 -8.54 8.66 -6.84
C TRP A 150 -9.96 8.34 -7.30
N ILE A 151 -10.57 7.36 -6.66
CA ILE A 151 -11.97 6.97 -6.86
C ILE A 151 -12.77 7.27 -5.59
N ASP A 152 -14.00 7.75 -5.74
CA ASP A 152 -14.96 7.97 -4.66
C ASP A 152 -15.97 6.81 -4.66
N VAL A 153 -15.99 6.06 -3.56
CA VAL A 153 -16.73 4.80 -3.41
C VAL A 153 -17.88 5.01 -2.46
N VAL A 154 -19.09 5.06 -3.02
CA VAL A 154 -20.33 5.16 -2.27
C VAL A 154 -20.72 3.78 -1.73
N ILE A 155 -21.21 3.70 -0.50
CA ILE A 155 -21.82 2.49 0.07
C ILE A 155 -23.09 2.85 0.86
N ASP A 156 -23.99 1.88 1.02
CA ASP A 156 -24.95 1.92 2.13
C ASP A 156 -24.33 1.41 3.44
N ASP A 157 -24.98 1.64 4.58
CA ASP A 157 -24.51 1.21 5.89
C ASP A 157 -25.04 -0.16 6.37
N LYS A 158 -25.59 -1.00 5.48
CA LYS A 158 -25.93 -2.36 5.88
C LYS A 158 -24.67 -3.19 6.06
N LEU A 159 -24.48 -3.80 7.21
CA LEU A 159 -23.34 -4.65 7.52
C LEU A 159 -23.78 -6.12 7.63
N PRO A 160 -22.98 -7.08 7.14
CA PRO A 160 -23.21 -8.50 7.38
C PRO A 160 -23.07 -8.84 8.86
N THR A 161 -24.12 -9.41 9.46
CA THR A 161 -24.16 -9.75 10.88
C THR A 161 -24.62 -11.18 11.12
N ILE A 162 -24.19 -11.77 12.24
CA ILE A 162 -24.75 -12.99 12.82
C ILE A 162 -25.21 -12.63 14.24
N ASN A 163 -26.47 -12.92 14.56
CA ASN A 163 -27.07 -12.59 15.87
C ASN A 163 -26.88 -11.11 16.25
N GLY A 164 -27.05 -10.20 15.29
CA GLY A 164 -26.91 -8.76 15.50
C GLY A 164 -25.48 -8.25 15.65
N LYS A 165 -24.44 -9.09 15.46
CA LYS A 165 -23.04 -8.68 15.54
C LYS A 165 -22.36 -8.73 14.16
N PRO A 166 -21.61 -7.70 13.74
CA PRO A 166 -20.78 -7.76 12.54
C PRO A 166 -19.86 -8.99 12.53
N VAL A 167 -19.64 -9.60 11.37
CA VAL A 167 -18.85 -10.85 11.25
C VAL A 167 -17.43 -10.68 10.72
N PHE A 168 -17.17 -9.58 10.02
CA PHE A 168 -15.85 -9.25 9.48
C PHE A 168 -15.09 -8.39 10.48
N VAL A 169 -14.66 -7.17 10.16
CA VAL A 169 -14.01 -6.33 11.17
C VAL A 169 -14.96 -6.04 12.34
N LEU A 170 -14.44 -6.19 13.56
CA LEU A 170 -15.18 -6.03 14.80
C LEU A 170 -14.74 -4.73 15.46
N SER A 171 -15.69 -3.84 15.71
CA SER A 171 -15.43 -2.63 16.50
C SER A 171 -15.27 -2.99 17.98
N LYS A 172 -14.26 -2.41 18.65
CA LYS A 172 -14.06 -2.55 20.10
C LYS A 172 -14.97 -1.60 20.88
N THR A 173 -15.40 -0.50 20.27
CA THR A 173 -16.39 0.43 20.83
C THR A 173 -17.77 0.09 20.30
N SER A 174 -18.71 -0.24 21.20
CA SER A 174 -20.00 -0.85 20.81
C SER A 174 -20.84 -0.05 19.79
N ASN A 175 -20.69 1.27 19.75
CA ASN A 175 -21.44 2.15 18.87
C ASN A 175 -20.59 2.85 17.81
N GLU A 176 -19.36 2.40 17.57
CA GLU A 176 -18.44 2.97 16.57
C GLU A 176 -18.36 2.08 15.32
N PHE A 177 -18.54 2.67 14.13
CA PHE A 177 -18.71 1.90 12.89
C PHE A 177 -17.75 2.26 11.75
N TRP A 178 -16.85 3.23 11.92
CA TRP A 178 -15.87 3.57 10.87
C TRP A 178 -15.06 2.36 10.36
N PRO A 179 -14.59 1.39 11.20
CA PRO A 179 -13.79 0.29 10.68
C PRO A 179 -14.60 -0.59 9.74
N ALA A 180 -15.84 -0.92 10.12
CA ALA A 180 -16.73 -1.78 9.36
C ALA A 180 -17.20 -1.15 8.05
N LEU A 181 -17.45 0.17 8.06
CA LEU A 181 -17.81 0.90 6.85
C LEU A 181 -16.62 1.03 5.89
N LEU A 182 -15.42 1.29 6.41
CA LEU A 182 -14.19 1.36 5.61
C LEU A 182 -13.87 0.00 4.97
N GLU A 183 -13.95 -1.09 5.74
CA GLU A 183 -13.78 -2.46 5.23
C GLU A 183 -14.81 -2.78 4.15
N LYS A 184 -16.09 -2.42 4.35
CA LYS A 184 -17.14 -2.61 3.35
C LYS A 184 -16.84 -1.86 2.04
N ALA A 185 -16.42 -0.60 2.13
CA ALA A 185 -16.08 0.20 0.95
C ALA A 185 -14.92 -0.42 0.18
N TYR A 186 -13.90 -0.91 0.88
CA TYR A 186 -12.77 -1.58 0.24
C TYR A 186 -13.13 -2.97 -0.31
N ALA A 187 -14.02 -3.72 0.36
CA ALA A 187 -14.60 -4.96 -0.17
C ALA A 187 -15.34 -4.71 -1.50
N LYS A 188 -16.07 -3.59 -1.60
CA LYS A 188 -16.75 -3.18 -2.83
C LYS A 188 -15.78 -2.84 -3.97
N VAL A 189 -14.63 -2.22 -3.66
CA VAL A 189 -13.53 -2.01 -4.63
C VAL A 189 -12.96 -3.35 -5.07
N CYS A 190 -12.72 -4.27 -4.15
CA CYS A 190 -12.21 -5.60 -4.44
C CYS A 190 -13.19 -6.49 -5.21
N GLY A 191 -14.50 -6.22 -5.11
CA GLY A 191 -15.57 -6.98 -5.76
C GLY A 191 -16.53 -7.64 -4.77
N SER A 192 -16.02 -8.22 -3.69
CA SER A 192 -16.76 -8.81 -2.57
C SER A 192 -15.89 -8.87 -1.30
N TYR A 193 -16.47 -9.19 -0.14
CA TYR A 193 -15.67 -9.45 1.08
C TYR A 193 -14.66 -10.60 0.86
N ALA A 194 -15.07 -11.69 0.22
CA ALA A 194 -14.20 -12.81 -0.12
C ALA A 194 -13.05 -12.43 -1.08
N ASP A 195 -13.21 -11.39 -1.91
CA ASP A 195 -12.14 -10.88 -2.79
C ASP A 195 -11.02 -10.15 -2.01
N MET A 196 -11.26 -9.75 -0.76
CA MET A 196 -10.22 -9.21 0.14
C MET A 196 -9.34 -10.30 0.78
N HIS A 197 -9.73 -11.57 0.66
CA HIS A 197 -8.97 -12.66 1.24
C HIS A 197 -7.59 -12.77 0.58
N ALA A 198 -6.54 -12.87 1.40
CA ALA A 198 -5.14 -13.01 0.99
C ALA A 198 -4.64 -11.89 0.05
N GLY A 199 -3.91 -10.94 0.63
CA GLY A 199 -3.28 -9.86 -0.12
C GLY A 199 -1.99 -9.36 0.53
N ARG A 200 -1.35 -8.40 -0.14
CA ARG A 200 -0.10 -7.79 0.35
C ARG A 200 -0.38 -6.45 0.99
N VAL A 201 0.32 -6.16 2.08
CA VAL A 201 0.24 -4.87 2.79
C VAL A 201 0.48 -3.69 1.84
N SER A 202 1.49 -3.81 0.99
CA SER A 202 1.78 -2.84 -0.07
C SER A 202 0.58 -2.47 -0.95
N GLU A 203 -0.38 -3.39 -1.18
CA GLU A 203 -1.58 -3.08 -1.95
C GLU A 203 -2.45 -2.03 -1.26
N ALA A 204 -2.79 -2.26 0.01
CA ALA A 204 -3.65 -1.36 0.77
C ALA A 204 -2.94 -0.04 1.09
N LEU A 205 -1.65 -0.08 1.43
CA LEU A 205 -0.88 1.14 1.68
C LEU A 205 -0.85 2.07 0.46
N LEU A 206 -0.66 1.52 -0.75
CA LEU A 206 -0.72 2.28 -1.99
C LEU A 206 -2.14 2.78 -2.26
N ASP A 207 -3.17 1.96 -2.01
CA ASP A 207 -4.56 2.35 -2.24
C ASP A 207 -5.07 3.42 -1.24
N PHE A 208 -4.45 3.55 -0.07
CA PHE A 208 -4.75 4.63 0.87
C PHE A 208 -4.01 5.93 0.57
N THR A 209 -2.92 5.90 -0.18
CA THR A 209 -2.00 7.05 -0.27
C THR A 209 -1.75 7.55 -1.67
N GLY A 210 -1.81 6.68 -2.69
CA GLY A 210 -1.21 6.92 -4.00
C GLY A 210 0.28 7.26 -3.94
N GLY A 211 0.94 6.92 -2.83
CA GLY A 211 2.25 7.39 -2.48
C GLY A 211 3.37 6.51 -3.03
N VAL A 212 4.54 6.67 -2.43
CA VAL A 212 5.72 5.88 -2.67
C VAL A 212 5.75 4.71 -1.72
N HIS A 213 5.95 3.52 -2.27
CA HIS A 213 6.08 2.28 -1.51
C HIS A 213 7.50 1.71 -1.64
N VAL A 214 8.08 1.33 -0.51
CA VAL A 214 9.37 0.67 -0.39
C VAL A 214 9.21 -0.56 0.50
N CYS A 215 9.62 -1.72 -0.01
CA CYS A 215 9.66 -2.97 0.75
C CYS A 215 11.12 -3.32 1.05
N LEU A 216 11.41 -3.66 2.30
CA LEU A 216 12.75 -3.97 2.78
C LEU A 216 12.80 -5.38 3.34
N GLU A 217 13.61 -6.25 2.73
CA GLU A 217 13.89 -7.60 3.25
C GLU A 217 14.77 -7.52 4.49
N LEU A 218 14.37 -8.20 5.57
CA LEU A 218 14.99 -8.05 6.90
C LEU A 218 16.22 -8.94 7.13
N GLU A 219 16.37 -10.04 6.38
CA GLU A 219 17.47 -11.00 6.55
C GLU A 219 18.83 -10.50 6.02
N LYS A 220 18.85 -9.45 5.20
CA LYS A 220 20.08 -8.91 4.57
C LYS A 220 20.13 -7.37 4.62
N PRO A 221 20.23 -6.73 5.80
CA PRO A 221 20.23 -5.28 5.86
C PRO A 221 21.56 -4.74 5.31
N ALA A 222 21.55 -4.30 4.05
CA ALA A 222 22.62 -3.50 3.45
C ALA A 222 22.67 -2.06 3.99
N ILE A 223 21.64 -1.66 4.75
CA ILE A 223 21.37 -0.31 5.24
C ILE A 223 21.12 -0.39 6.76
N ASP A 224 21.44 0.68 7.52
CA ASP A 224 21.00 0.81 8.92
C ASP A 224 19.48 0.97 8.99
N LEU A 225 18.80 -0.18 8.97
CA LEU A 225 17.34 -0.29 8.88
C LEU A 225 16.62 0.46 9.99
N TRP A 226 17.12 0.40 11.23
CA TRP A 226 16.46 1.09 12.35
C TRP A 226 16.46 2.60 12.15
N ASN A 227 17.59 3.18 11.71
CA ASN A 227 17.67 4.62 11.42
C ASN A 227 16.76 5.01 10.25
N LEU A 228 16.61 4.13 9.24
CA LEU A 228 15.68 4.36 8.13
C LEU A 228 14.23 4.35 8.61
N MET A 229 13.84 3.37 9.43
CA MET A 229 12.49 3.30 10.02
C MET A 229 12.21 4.48 10.97
N ASP A 230 13.21 4.93 11.74
CA ASP A 230 13.09 6.12 12.60
C ASP A 230 12.86 7.40 11.77
N ARG A 231 13.56 7.56 10.63
CA ARG A 231 13.27 8.63 9.68
C ARG A 231 11.86 8.52 9.10
N ALA A 232 11.46 7.32 8.66
CA ALA A 232 10.13 7.07 8.13
C ALA A 232 9.03 7.44 9.13
N ALA A 233 9.19 7.07 10.40
CA ALA A 233 8.29 7.46 11.48
C ALA A 233 8.20 8.98 11.66
N LYS A 234 9.35 9.67 11.66
CA LYS A 234 9.41 11.15 11.78
C LYS A 234 8.80 11.86 10.59
N THR A 235 8.88 11.28 9.39
CA THR A 235 8.26 11.80 8.17
C THR A 235 6.83 11.29 7.98
N LYS A 236 6.19 10.76 9.04
CA LYS A 236 4.78 10.36 9.00
C LYS A 236 4.47 9.27 7.95
N ALA A 237 5.41 8.37 7.69
CA ALA A 237 5.17 7.22 6.82
C ALA A 237 4.23 6.20 7.51
N LEU A 238 3.47 5.49 6.70
CA LEU A 238 2.71 4.32 7.10
C LEU A 238 3.66 3.12 7.03
N MET A 239 3.71 2.31 8.09
CA MET A 239 4.62 1.17 8.17
C MET A 239 3.90 -0.08 8.65
N ALA A 240 4.21 -1.20 8.02
CA ALA A 240 3.71 -2.52 8.36
C ALA A 240 4.77 -3.58 7.99
N CYS A 241 4.62 -4.80 8.49
CA CYS A 241 5.59 -5.86 8.31
C CYS A 241 4.91 -7.22 8.17
N GLY A 242 5.50 -8.09 7.36
CA GLY A 242 5.10 -9.49 7.19
C GLY A 242 5.94 -10.44 8.03
N SER A 243 5.30 -11.36 8.75
CA SER A 243 6.00 -12.48 9.36
C SER A 243 6.28 -13.59 8.34
N HIS A 244 7.32 -14.40 8.58
CA HIS A 244 7.66 -15.52 7.72
C HIS A 244 6.48 -16.47 7.51
N GLN A 245 6.34 -16.96 6.29
CA GLN A 245 5.33 -17.96 5.93
C GLN A 245 5.56 -19.27 6.71
N GLY A 246 4.46 -19.85 7.21
CA GLY A 246 4.45 -21.17 7.85
C GLY A 246 3.85 -22.24 6.93
N GLU A 247 3.98 -23.52 7.31
CA GLU A 247 3.31 -24.63 6.59
C GLU A 247 1.78 -24.51 6.63
N LYS A 248 1.26 -23.91 7.70
CA LYS A 248 -0.16 -23.60 7.88
C LYS A 248 -0.33 -22.09 7.99
N SER A 249 -1.35 -21.58 7.30
CA SER A 249 -1.77 -20.19 7.40
C SER A 249 -2.16 -19.86 8.85
N GLU A 250 -1.73 -18.69 9.32
CA GLU A 250 -2.08 -18.11 10.63
C GLU A 250 -1.72 -19.00 11.84
N ASN A 251 -0.65 -19.80 11.73
CA ASN A 251 -0.13 -20.57 12.86
C ASN A 251 0.56 -19.67 13.89
N VAL A 252 0.14 -19.75 15.16
CA VAL A 252 0.76 -18.99 16.26
C VAL A 252 1.98 -19.74 16.79
N LEU A 253 3.16 -19.12 16.67
CA LEU A 253 4.42 -19.65 17.20
C LEU A 253 4.47 -19.60 18.74
N PRO A 254 5.34 -20.40 19.39
CA PRO A 254 5.49 -20.38 20.85
C PRO A 254 5.88 -19.00 21.42
N ASN A 255 6.51 -18.15 20.62
CA ASN A 255 6.89 -16.79 20.99
C ASN A 255 5.75 -15.75 20.84
N GLY A 256 4.57 -16.18 20.35
CA GLY A 256 3.38 -15.36 20.15
C GLY A 256 3.22 -14.76 18.74
N ILE A 257 4.22 -14.86 17.86
CA ILE A 257 4.14 -14.35 16.49
C ILE A 257 3.32 -15.32 15.63
N VAL A 258 2.40 -14.78 14.84
CA VAL A 258 1.56 -15.52 13.90
C VAL A 258 2.30 -15.59 12.56
N GLN A 259 2.45 -16.79 11.98
CA GLN A 259 3.12 -16.98 10.69
C GLN A 259 2.24 -16.59 9.50
N GLY A 260 2.88 -16.08 8.44
CA GLY A 260 2.20 -15.64 7.21
C GLY A 260 1.16 -14.54 7.47
N HIS A 261 1.43 -13.65 8.42
CA HIS A 261 0.48 -12.66 8.92
C HIS A 261 1.07 -11.25 8.82
N ALA A 262 0.20 -10.28 8.54
CA ALA A 262 0.59 -8.88 8.46
C ALA A 262 0.38 -8.19 9.81
N TYR A 263 1.35 -7.37 10.18
CA TYR A 263 1.35 -6.55 11.39
C TYR A 263 1.58 -5.08 11.05
N THR A 264 1.15 -4.19 11.92
CA THR A 264 1.45 -2.75 11.80
C THR A 264 2.71 -2.42 12.58
N VAL A 265 3.62 -1.63 12.02
CA VAL A 265 4.71 -1.02 12.80
C VAL A 265 4.20 0.32 13.34
N THR A 266 3.98 0.39 14.65
CA THR A 266 3.33 1.53 15.31
C THR A 266 4.30 2.43 16.08
N GLY A 267 5.58 2.08 16.09
CA GLY A 267 6.60 2.87 16.78
C GLY A 267 8.01 2.37 16.53
N VAL A 268 8.94 3.32 16.49
CA VAL A 268 10.39 3.08 16.44
C VAL A 268 10.98 3.96 17.52
N PHE A 269 11.61 3.37 18.53
CA PHE A 269 12.06 4.12 19.70
C PHE A 269 13.34 3.57 20.29
N LYS A 270 14.14 4.46 20.88
CA LYS A 270 15.41 4.12 21.50
C LYS A 270 15.29 4.38 23.00
N VAL A 271 15.54 3.35 23.80
CA VAL A 271 15.56 3.44 25.27
C VAL A 271 16.97 3.25 25.78
N THR A 272 17.25 3.75 26.98
CA THR A 272 18.50 3.43 27.70
C THR A 272 18.24 2.35 28.75
N CYS A 273 18.88 1.19 28.60
CA CYS A 273 18.78 0.08 29.53
C CYS A 273 20.16 -0.25 30.08
N GLN A 274 20.35 -0.10 31.40
CA GLN A 274 21.65 -0.33 32.05
C GLN A 274 22.81 0.42 31.35
N GLU A 275 22.61 1.72 31.11
CA GLU A 275 23.57 2.62 30.43
C GLU A 275 23.85 2.29 28.96
N LYS A 276 23.21 1.26 28.39
CA LYS A 276 23.34 0.90 26.99
C LYS A 276 22.10 1.31 26.21
N PRO A 277 22.27 1.91 25.02
CA PRO A 277 21.15 2.18 24.13
C PRO A 277 20.58 0.88 23.58
N VAL A 278 19.25 0.74 23.59
CA VAL A 278 18.52 -0.37 22.97
C VAL A 278 17.55 0.21 21.94
N ARG A 279 17.64 -0.31 20.72
CA ARG A 279 16.78 0.04 19.58
C ARG A 279 15.56 -0.88 19.60
N LEU A 280 14.38 -0.30 19.76
CA LEU A 280 13.12 -1.03 19.84
C LEU A 280 12.20 -0.69 18.67
N VAL A 281 11.35 -1.67 18.34
CA VAL A 281 10.25 -1.55 17.37
C VAL A 281 8.97 -1.95 18.08
N ARG A 282 7.91 -1.16 17.90
CA ARG A 282 6.56 -1.47 18.39
C ARG A 282 5.72 -1.97 17.23
N VAL A 283 5.05 -3.09 17.46
CA VAL A 283 4.32 -3.84 16.45
C VAL A 283 2.92 -4.13 16.96
N LEU A 284 1.90 -4.02 16.11
CA LEU A 284 0.50 -4.31 16.43
C LEU A 284 0.00 -5.48 15.58
N ASN A 285 -0.57 -6.47 16.25
CA ASN A 285 -1.36 -7.52 15.64
C ASN A 285 -2.78 -7.01 15.35
N PRO A 286 -3.24 -6.98 14.08
CA PRO A 286 -4.60 -6.51 13.73
C PRO A 286 -5.73 -7.40 14.29
N TRP A 287 -5.41 -8.57 14.86
CA TRP A 287 -6.38 -9.36 15.64
C TRP A 287 -6.78 -8.68 16.96
N GLY A 288 -6.07 -7.61 17.36
CA GLY A 288 -6.32 -6.88 18.59
C GLY A 288 -6.03 -7.69 19.86
N ARG A 289 -5.25 -8.77 19.73
CA ARG A 289 -4.79 -9.70 20.76
C ARG A 289 -3.63 -10.54 20.21
N GLY A 290 -2.93 -11.28 21.06
CA GLY A 290 -1.91 -12.23 20.64
C GLY A 290 -0.60 -11.50 20.35
N GLU A 291 0.27 -11.51 21.34
CA GLU A 291 1.44 -10.64 21.44
C GLU A 291 2.72 -11.44 21.62
N TRP A 292 3.84 -10.81 21.25
CA TRP A 292 5.18 -11.27 21.57
C TRP A 292 5.36 -11.48 23.08
N ASN A 293 5.89 -12.64 23.47
CA ASN A 293 6.11 -12.99 24.88
C ASN A 293 7.59 -13.03 25.29
N GLY A 294 8.51 -12.60 24.41
CA GLY A 294 9.95 -12.59 24.65
C GLY A 294 10.46 -11.30 25.31
N ALA A 295 11.72 -10.95 25.03
CA ALA A 295 12.36 -9.73 25.53
C ALA A 295 11.59 -8.48 25.08
N TRP A 296 11.36 -7.52 25.99
CA TRP A 296 10.60 -6.28 25.74
C TRP A 296 9.09 -6.43 25.53
N SER A 297 8.54 -7.65 25.63
CA SER A 297 7.09 -7.85 25.78
C SER A 297 6.53 -7.04 26.96
N ASP A 298 5.21 -6.83 26.98
CA ASP A 298 4.50 -6.08 28.02
C ASP A 298 4.85 -6.54 29.44
N LYS A 299 5.04 -7.85 29.63
CA LYS A 299 5.36 -8.46 30.94
C LYS A 299 6.87 -8.64 31.18
N SER A 300 7.72 -8.19 30.25
CA SER A 300 9.17 -8.40 30.34
C SER A 300 9.78 -7.68 31.54
N PRO A 301 10.64 -8.34 32.34
CA PRO A 301 11.34 -7.70 33.46
C PRO A 301 12.41 -6.71 33.00
N LEU A 302 12.77 -6.69 31.70
CA LEU A 302 13.73 -5.72 31.15
C LEU A 302 13.26 -4.28 31.32
N TRP A 303 11.94 -4.06 31.32
CA TRP A 303 11.34 -2.75 31.58
C TRP A 303 11.70 -2.16 32.95
N ASN A 304 12.00 -3.00 33.95
CA ASN A 304 12.41 -2.55 35.29
C ASN A 304 13.80 -1.88 35.30
N LYS A 305 14.54 -1.98 34.18
CA LYS A 305 15.89 -1.42 34.02
C LYS A 305 15.91 -0.14 33.17
N VAL A 306 14.74 0.35 32.77
CA VAL A 306 14.55 1.57 31.98
C VAL A 306 14.01 2.68 32.90
N SER A 307 14.32 3.94 32.59
CA SER A 307 13.83 5.07 33.38
C SER A 307 12.30 5.15 33.35
N GLU A 308 11.67 5.60 34.44
CA GLU A 308 10.20 5.73 34.53
C GLU A 308 9.61 6.64 33.44
N LYS A 309 10.36 7.69 33.05
CA LYS A 309 9.99 8.61 31.97
C LYS A 309 9.95 7.95 30.59
N GLU A 310 10.85 7.01 30.31
CA GLU A 310 10.85 6.25 29.05
C GLU A 310 9.82 5.11 29.13
N LEU A 311 9.69 4.49 30.30
CA LEU A 311 8.73 3.41 30.56
C LEU A 311 7.30 3.85 30.28
N THR A 312 6.86 4.99 30.81
CA THR A 312 5.51 5.53 30.61
C THR A 312 5.18 5.86 29.15
N LYS A 313 6.20 6.08 28.31
CA LYS A 313 6.01 6.31 26.87
C LYS A 313 5.90 5.02 26.06
N CYS A 314 6.53 3.95 26.55
CA CYS A 314 6.68 2.72 25.78
C CYS A 314 5.68 1.67 26.25
N ARG A 315 5.59 1.40 27.55
CA ARG A 315 4.92 0.21 28.06
C ARG A 315 3.43 0.46 28.33
N SER A 316 2.59 -0.29 27.62
CA SER A 316 1.23 -0.61 28.05
C SER A 316 1.26 -1.97 28.76
N LEU A 317 0.26 -2.25 29.60
CA LEU A 317 0.04 -3.57 30.21
C LEU A 317 -1.35 -4.05 29.81
N ALA A 318 -1.54 -4.28 28.51
CA ALA A 318 -2.84 -4.60 27.94
C ALA A 318 -2.67 -5.68 26.88
N ASN A 319 -3.56 -6.67 26.85
CA ASN A 319 -3.62 -7.61 25.74
C ASN A 319 -4.44 -7.00 24.60
N ASP A 320 -3.90 -5.97 23.96
CA ASP A 320 -4.54 -5.20 22.90
C ASP A 320 -3.96 -5.52 21.50
N GLY A 321 -2.96 -6.40 21.45
CA GLY A 321 -2.26 -6.84 20.25
C GLY A 321 -0.98 -6.05 19.96
N GLU A 322 -0.72 -4.94 20.67
CA GLU A 322 0.47 -4.13 20.50
C GLU A 322 1.57 -4.53 21.47
N PHE A 323 2.80 -4.70 20.98
CA PHE A 323 3.95 -5.10 21.80
C PHE A 323 5.24 -4.45 21.30
N TRP A 324 6.23 -4.38 22.18
CA TRP A 324 7.59 -4.00 21.81
C TRP A 324 8.49 -5.23 21.68
N MET A 325 9.48 -5.11 20.81
CA MET A 325 10.59 -6.04 20.70
C MET A 325 11.89 -5.30 20.35
N SER A 326 13.03 -5.98 20.53
CA SER A 326 14.31 -5.45 20.07
C SER A 326 14.39 -5.44 18.54
N MET A 327 15.19 -4.54 17.96
CA MET A 327 15.44 -4.55 16.53
C MET A 327 16.02 -5.89 16.06
N GLU A 328 16.85 -6.52 16.90
CA GLU A 328 17.45 -7.83 16.63
C GLU A 328 16.44 -8.97 16.65
N ASP A 329 15.40 -8.89 17.48
CA ASP A 329 14.30 -9.86 17.45
C ASP A 329 13.36 -9.56 16.27
N PHE A 330 13.14 -8.29 15.95
CA PHE A 330 12.31 -7.89 14.80
C PHE A 330 12.85 -8.51 13.50
N THR A 331 14.14 -8.35 13.21
CA THR A 331 14.74 -8.90 11.97
C THR A 331 14.83 -10.42 11.93
N LYS A 332 14.65 -11.11 13.07
CA LYS A 332 14.64 -12.59 13.13
C LYS A 332 13.26 -13.21 12.98
N ASN A 333 12.20 -12.44 13.27
CA ASN A 333 10.83 -12.96 13.33
C ASN A 333 9.97 -12.48 12.16
N PHE A 334 10.42 -11.43 11.46
CA PHE A 334 9.73 -10.83 10.33
C PHE A 334 10.57 -10.99 9.06
N GLU A 335 9.90 -11.18 7.93
CA GLU A 335 10.50 -11.37 6.62
C GLU A 335 10.80 -10.02 5.95
N ASP A 336 9.85 -9.10 6.04
CA ASP A 336 9.89 -7.81 5.35
C ASP A 336 9.29 -6.67 6.18
N THR A 337 9.53 -5.44 5.72
CA THR A 337 8.83 -4.23 6.18
C THR A 337 8.45 -3.38 4.99
N ASP A 338 7.16 -3.09 4.88
CA ASP A 338 6.59 -2.16 3.92
C ASP A 338 6.52 -0.76 4.54
N ILE A 339 7.09 0.22 3.84
CA ILE A 339 7.04 1.64 4.20
C ILE A 339 6.37 2.38 3.05
N CYS A 340 5.31 3.11 3.36
CA CYS A 340 4.58 3.91 2.39
C CYS A 340 4.39 5.36 2.85
N CYS A 341 4.64 6.31 1.95
CA CYS A 341 4.60 7.73 2.26
C CYS A 341 4.20 8.55 1.02
N LEU A 342 3.73 9.79 1.22
CA LEU A 342 3.40 10.66 0.10
C LEU A 342 4.64 11.12 -0.70
N ARG A 343 5.81 11.15 -0.05
CA ARG A 343 7.10 11.51 -0.65
C ARG A 343 8.22 10.64 -0.10
N PRO A 344 9.21 10.22 -0.91
CA PRO A 344 10.28 9.34 -0.47
C PRO A 344 11.37 10.04 0.36
N ASP A 345 11.03 11.17 1.01
CA ASP A 345 11.98 12.01 1.74
C ASP A 345 12.70 11.25 2.87
N PHE A 346 12.08 10.20 3.44
CA PHE A 346 12.69 9.35 4.46
C PHE A 346 13.91 8.54 3.98
N LEU A 347 14.02 8.34 2.66
CA LEU A 347 15.18 7.68 2.04
C LEU A 347 16.44 8.52 2.19
N ASP A 348 16.32 9.83 2.46
CA ASP A 348 17.45 10.72 2.64
C ASP A 348 17.43 11.38 4.02
N SER A 349 18.62 11.59 4.59
CA SER A 349 18.80 12.38 5.81
C SER A 349 19.04 13.87 5.51
N SER A 350 19.37 14.22 4.26
CA SER A 350 19.72 15.58 3.87
C SER A 350 18.49 16.45 3.56
N SER A 351 18.39 17.61 4.22
CA SER A 351 17.37 18.62 3.94
C SER A 351 17.62 19.42 2.66
N LYS A 352 18.79 19.25 2.02
CA LYS A 352 19.17 19.95 0.79
C LYS A 352 18.79 19.19 -0.48
N CYS A 353 18.44 17.92 -0.36
CA CYS A 353 18.01 17.10 -1.48
C CYS A 353 16.49 16.98 -1.49
N ILE A 354 15.93 16.89 -2.68
CA ILE A 354 14.51 16.63 -2.88
C ILE A 354 14.37 15.49 -3.87
N TRP A 355 13.30 14.72 -3.71
CA TRP A 355 12.93 13.71 -4.68
C TRP A 355 11.92 14.26 -5.67
N THR A 356 12.18 14.03 -6.95
CA THR A 356 11.26 14.35 -8.04
C THR A 356 10.69 13.07 -8.62
N THR A 357 9.41 13.10 -8.99
CA THR A 357 8.71 11.93 -9.53
C THR A 357 8.29 12.20 -10.96
N THR A 358 8.48 11.19 -11.81
CA THR A 358 7.87 11.15 -13.15
C THR A 358 7.12 9.83 -13.30
N CYS A 359 5.86 9.90 -13.73
CA CYS A 359 5.00 8.73 -13.92
C CYS A 359 4.65 8.57 -15.41
N TYR A 360 4.62 7.32 -15.87
CA TYR A 360 4.26 6.95 -17.24
C TYR A 360 3.26 5.82 -17.24
N ASN A 361 2.23 5.93 -18.07
CA ASN A 361 1.31 4.84 -18.38
C ASN A 361 1.77 4.14 -19.66
N GLY A 362 1.83 2.80 -19.62
CA GLY A 362 2.26 1.96 -20.73
C GLY A 362 1.39 0.73 -20.90
N ILE A 363 1.61 0.01 -22.00
CA ILE A 363 0.88 -1.20 -22.36
C ILE A 363 1.86 -2.21 -22.97
N TRP A 364 1.82 -3.44 -22.47
CA TRP A 364 2.33 -4.61 -23.16
C TRP A 364 1.18 -5.20 -24.00
N GLU A 365 1.34 -5.19 -25.31
CA GLU A 365 0.35 -5.69 -26.27
C GLU A 365 0.97 -6.83 -27.09
N SER A 366 0.25 -7.95 -27.18
CA SER A 366 0.69 -9.17 -27.86
C SER A 366 1.02 -8.90 -29.34
N GLY A 367 2.15 -9.43 -29.79
CA GLY A 367 2.65 -9.23 -31.16
C GLY A 367 3.26 -7.85 -31.45
N THR A 368 3.17 -6.88 -30.53
CA THR A 368 3.76 -5.54 -30.68
C THR A 368 4.75 -5.23 -29.56
N THR A 369 4.28 -4.93 -28.35
CA THR A 369 5.10 -4.43 -27.23
C THR A 369 5.26 -5.42 -26.07
N ALA A 370 4.59 -6.59 -26.11
CA ALA A 370 4.75 -7.64 -25.11
C ALA A 370 5.97 -8.53 -25.42
N GLY A 371 7.17 -7.98 -25.23
CA GLY A 371 8.42 -8.61 -25.63
C GLY A 371 8.93 -9.72 -24.70
N GLY A 372 8.38 -9.84 -23.48
CA GLY A 372 8.88 -10.71 -22.42
C GLY A 372 10.21 -10.23 -21.83
N CYS A 373 10.79 -10.95 -20.87
CA CYS A 373 12.05 -10.55 -20.21
C CYS A 373 13.29 -10.82 -21.09
N ILE A 374 14.48 -10.46 -20.59
CA ILE A 374 15.77 -10.56 -21.31
C ILE A 374 16.10 -11.97 -21.84
N ASN A 375 15.48 -13.01 -21.29
CA ASN A 375 15.60 -14.39 -21.78
C ASN A 375 15.00 -14.56 -23.19
N ASN A 376 14.03 -13.71 -23.55
CA ASN A 376 13.35 -13.69 -24.84
C ASN A 376 14.07 -12.75 -25.81
N LYS A 377 15.28 -13.17 -26.18
CA LYS A 377 16.23 -12.39 -26.98
C LYS A 377 15.61 -11.73 -28.23
N ASP A 378 14.81 -12.48 -28.98
CA ASP A 378 14.26 -12.01 -30.25
C ASP A 378 13.16 -10.94 -30.11
N SER A 379 12.56 -10.81 -28.92
CA SER A 379 11.39 -9.95 -28.67
C SER A 379 11.60 -8.94 -27.55
N PHE A 380 12.58 -9.10 -26.64
CA PHE A 380 12.78 -8.20 -25.49
C PHE A 380 12.85 -6.71 -25.88
N TRP A 381 13.50 -6.43 -27.00
CA TRP A 381 13.69 -5.06 -27.50
C TRP A 381 12.40 -4.36 -27.92
N THR A 382 11.29 -5.09 -28.08
CA THR A 382 9.99 -4.51 -28.44
C THR A 382 9.22 -3.99 -27.23
N ASN A 383 9.64 -4.32 -26.00
CA ASN A 383 9.05 -3.75 -24.80
C ASN A 383 9.16 -2.21 -24.80
N PRO A 384 8.23 -1.49 -24.17
CA PRO A 384 8.31 -0.04 -24.03
C PRO A 384 9.62 0.40 -23.36
N GLN A 385 10.19 1.52 -23.79
CA GLN A 385 11.51 1.98 -23.35
C GLN A 385 11.43 3.42 -22.82
N PHE A 386 12.00 3.66 -21.64
CA PHE A 386 11.92 4.96 -20.96
C PHE A 386 13.31 5.51 -20.70
N ARG A 387 13.66 6.60 -21.39
CA ARG A 387 14.95 7.27 -21.25
C ARG A 387 14.92 8.27 -20.10
N MET A 388 15.96 8.25 -19.28
CA MET A 388 16.18 9.23 -18.22
C MET A 388 17.63 9.71 -18.20
N ARG A 389 17.88 10.82 -17.50
CA ARG A 389 19.20 11.34 -17.21
C ARG A 389 19.37 11.49 -15.70
N ILE A 390 20.48 10.99 -15.19
CA ILE A 390 20.95 11.20 -13.82
C ILE A 390 22.00 12.30 -13.87
N GLU A 391 21.72 13.41 -13.20
CA GLU A 391 22.64 14.53 -13.09
C GLU A 391 23.63 14.29 -11.95
N GLU A 392 24.80 14.93 -12.06
CA GLU A 392 25.75 14.99 -10.95
C GLU A 392 25.15 15.80 -9.78
N LEU A 393 25.22 15.20 -8.60
CA LEU A 393 24.80 15.79 -7.32
C LEU A 393 26.02 16.42 -6.64
N ASP A 394 25.82 17.54 -5.96
CA ASP A 394 26.81 18.10 -5.04
C ASP A 394 27.24 17.10 -3.95
N GLU A 395 28.43 17.31 -3.38
CA GLU A 395 29.03 16.39 -2.41
C GLU A 395 28.11 16.12 -1.21
N GLU A 396 27.35 17.11 -0.76
CA GLU A 396 26.47 17.00 0.40
C GLU A 396 25.21 16.18 0.12
N CYS A 397 24.65 16.28 -1.09
CA CYS A 397 23.59 15.38 -1.55
C CYS A 397 24.11 13.99 -1.88
N ALA A 398 25.33 13.86 -2.40
CA ALA A 398 25.97 12.58 -2.69
C ALA A 398 26.42 11.84 -1.41
N SER A 399 26.81 12.55 -0.35
CA SER A 399 27.33 12.00 0.91
C SER A 399 26.23 11.63 1.93
N GLY A 400 24.96 11.62 1.53
CA GLY A 400 23.86 11.21 2.40
C GLY A 400 24.07 9.79 2.96
N GLN A 401 23.41 9.47 4.08
CA GLN A 401 23.50 8.12 4.67
C GLN A 401 22.98 7.00 3.75
N CYS A 402 22.24 7.35 2.70
CA CYS A 402 21.77 6.44 1.65
C CYS A 402 22.45 6.81 0.33
N PRO A 403 23.28 5.92 -0.25
CA PRO A 403 23.98 6.18 -1.51
C PRO A 403 23.04 6.15 -2.74
N GLU A 404 21.84 5.58 -2.59
CA GLU A 404 20.85 5.46 -3.65
C GLU A 404 20.25 6.82 -4.03
N ASN A 405 20.14 7.05 -5.34
CA ASN A 405 19.64 8.30 -5.93
C ASN A 405 18.45 8.08 -6.86
N ILE A 406 18.00 6.83 -7.01
CA ILE A 406 16.86 6.48 -7.84
C ILE A 406 16.02 5.36 -7.21
N LEU A 407 14.70 5.54 -7.26
CA LEU A 407 13.71 4.50 -7.00
C LEU A 407 12.86 4.30 -8.25
N VAL A 408 12.77 3.06 -8.73
CA VAL A 408 11.88 2.69 -9.84
C VAL A 408 10.75 1.81 -9.29
N SER A 409 9.53 2.15 -9.66
CA SER A 409 8.29 1.50 -9.25
C SER A 409 7.50 1.12 -10.50
N LEU A 410 7.22 -0.18 -10.68
CA LEU A 410 6.45 -0.71 -11.80
C LEU A 410 5.21 -1.42 -11.25
N MET A 411 4.04 -0.96 -11.67
CA MET A 411 2.74 -1.51 -11.25
C MET A 411 1.95 -1.97 -12.47
N GLN A 412 1.47 -3.20 -12.46
CA GLN A 412 0.53 -3.68 -13.47
C GLN A 412 -0.90 -3.25 -13.11
N ILE A 413 -1.65 -2.82 -14.11
CA ILE A 413 -3.02 -2.29 -13.98
C ILE A 413 -3.99 -3.39 -14.44
N HIS A 414 -4.95 -3.69 -13.59
CA HIS A 414 -5.93 -4.74 -13.85
C HIS A 414 -7.23 -4.17 -14.40
N GLU A 415 -7.77 -4.82 -15.43
CA GLU A 415 -9.07 -4.44 -15.99
C GLU A 415 -10.22 -5.17 -15.30
N ASN A 416 -9.94 -6.30 -14.62
CA ASN A 416 -10.96 -7.04 -13.90
C ASN A 416 -11.24 -6.37 -12.55
N ARG A 417 -12.51 -6.04 -12.30
CA ARG A 417 -12.96 -5.47 -11.04
C ARG A 417 -12.77 -6.40 -9.84
N TYR A 418 -12.86 -7.72 -10.05
CA TYR A 418 -12.79 -8.69 -8.96
C TYR A 418 -11.34 -9.04 -8.65
N ARG A 419 -10.83 -8.56 -7.52
CA ARG A 419 -9.43 -8.74 -7.10
C ARG A 419 -9.00 -10.20 -7.12
N SER A 420 -9.82 -11.13 -6.66
CA SER A 420 -9.43 -12.56 -6.63
C SER A 420 -9.45 -13.26 -7.99
N LEU A 421 -9.95 -12.60 -9.04
CA LEU A 421 -9.87 -13.08 -10.43
C LEU A 421 -8.70 -12.48 -11.19
N VAL A 422 -8.05 -11.49 -10.62
CA VAL A 422 -6.86 -10.90 -11.22
C VAL A 422 -5.73 -11.92 -11.16
N SER A 423 -5.23 -12.29 -12.33
CA SER A 423 -3.94 -12.96 -12.44
C SER A 423 -2.88 -11.91 -12.70
N ASN A 424 -1.95 -11.78 -11.75
CA ASN A 424 -0.75 -10.98 -11.93
C ASN A 424 0.20 -11.73 -12.87
N TYR A 425 0.82 -11.01 -13.81
CA TYR A 425 2.00 -11.53 -14.50
C TYR A 425 3.23 -11.40 -13.61
N SER A 426 4.23 -12.23 -13.83
CA SER A 426 5.55 -11.99 -13.27
C SER A 426 6.16 -10.79 -13.99
N ILE A 427 6.35 -9.67 -13.29
CA ILE A 427 6.84 -8.41 -13.88
C ILE A 427 8.20 -8.01 -13.32
N GLY A 428 8.92 -7.19 -14.08
CA GLY A 428 10.23 -6.67 -13.72
C GLY A 428 10.72 -5.62 -14.71
N PHE A 429 11.89 -5.06 -14.44
CA PHE A 429 12.52 -4.08 -15.34
C PHE A 429 14.03 -4.23 -15.36
N ASN A 430 14.63 -3.83 -16.47
CA ASN A 430 16.08 -3.74 -16.65
C ASN A 430 16.49 -2.30 -16.96
N VAL A 431 17.65 -1.89 -16.45
CA VAL A 431 18.23 -0.56 -16.63
C VAL A 431 19.53 -0.66 -17.41
N TYR A 432 19.69 0.16 -18.44
CA TYR A 432 20.87 0.16 -19.32
C TYR A 432 21.50 1.55 -19.41
N LEU A 433 22.83 1.62 -19.33
CA LEU A 433 23.58 2.85 -19.59
C LEU A 433 23.63 3.15 -21.11
N MET A 434 23.25 4.38 -21.46
CA MET A 434 23.32 4.94 -22.80
C MET A 434 24.73 5.45 -23.12
N LYS A 435 25.19 5.15 -24.33
CA LYS A 435 26.43 5.71 -24.90
C LYS A 435 26.15 6.21 -26.32
N ASP A 436 25.20 7.13 -26.44
CA ASP A 436 24.83 7.86 -27.68
C ASP A 436 24.31 7.04 -28.89
N GLU A 437 23.83 5.80 -28.68
CA GLU A 437 23.31 4.93 -29.74
C GLU A 437 21.78 4.77 -29.71
N ARG A 438 21.15 4.55 -30.87
CA ARG A 438 19.76 4.07 -30.93
C ARG A 438 19.71 2.60 -30.55
N PHE A 439 18.79 2.20 -29.65
CA PHE A 439 18.56 0.80 -29.35
C PHE A 439 18.06 0.05 -30.59
N SER A 440 18.90 -0.86 -31.09
CA SER A 440 18.47 -1.92 -31.99
C SER A 440 18.39 -3.22 -31.20
N ALA A 441 17.66 -4.22 -31.70
CA ALA A 441 17.62 -5.57 -31.11
C ALA A 441 19.03 -6.11 -30.78
N LYS A 442 20.03 -5.77 -31.60
CA LYS A 442 21.43 -6.18 -31.43
C LYS A 442 22.11 -5.59 -30.18
N LEU A 443 21.60 -4.49 -29.63
CA LEU A 443 22.19 -3.81 -28.47
C LEU A 443 21.97 -4.61 -27.17
N PHE A 444 20.78 -5.18 -27.00
CA PHE A 444 20.44 -6.00 -25.84
C PHE A 444 21.20 -7.33 -25.80
N TYR A 445 21.71 -7.81 -26.94
CA TYR A 445 22.55 -9.01 -26.99
C TYR A 445 23.97 -8.82 -26.49
N ARG A 446 24.46 -7.57 -26.48
CA ARG A 446 25.87 -7.27 -26.20
C ARG A 446 26.08 -6.56 -24.88
N ARG A 447 25.05 -5.91 -24.34
CA ARG A 447 25.13 -5.11 -23.11
C ARG A 447 24.38 -5.80 -21.99
N HIS A 448 25.05 -5.94 -20.86
CA HIS A 448 24.40 -6.28 -19.61
C HIS A 448 23.66 -5.06 -19.06
N SER A 449 22.55 -5.29 -18.37
CA SER A 449 21.93 -4.26 -17.56
C SER A 449 22.91 -3.81 -16.48
N VAL A 450 22.91 -2.50 -16.19
CA VAL A 450 23.67 -1.95 -15.06
C VAL A 450 22.95 -2.20 -13.75
N GLU A 451 21.62 -2.25 -13.80
CA GLU A 451 20.71 -2.54 -12.69
C GLU A 451 19.45 -3.21 -13.24
N ASP A 452 18.71 -3.91 -12.39
CA ASP A 452 17.44 -4.56 -12.71
C ASP A 452 16.59 -4.72 -11.44
N SER A 453 15.31 -5.06 -11.58
CA SER A 453 14.40 -5.28 -10.45
C SER A 453 14.69 -6.54 -9.62
N GLY A 454 15.70 -7.34 -9.97
CA GLY A 454 15.91 -8.69 -9.44
C GLY A 454 14.99 -9.71 -10.11
N ASN A 455 14.54 -10.70 -9.33
CA ASN A 455 13.63 -11.73 -9.83
C ASN A 455 12.33 -11.11 -10.31
N PHE A 456 11.77 -11.65 -11.40
CA PHE A 456 10.43 -11.27 -11.84
C PHE A 456 9.43 -11.92 -10.90
N ILE A 457 8.61 -11.11 -10.23
CA ILE A 457 7.71 -11.57 -9.18
C ILE A 457 6.27 -11.42 -9.67
N ASN A 458 5.46 -12.44 -9.38
CA ASN A 458 4.02 -12.43 -9.63
C ASN A 458 3.31 -11.57 -8.57
N THR A 459 3.35 -10.24 -8.76
CA THR A 459 2.76 -9.24 -7.85
C THR A 459 2.20 -8.07 -8.62
N ARG A 460 1.23 -7.36 -8.02
CA ARG A 460 0.64 -6.14 -8.58
C ARG A 460 1.70 -5.04 -8.80
N HIS A 461 2.72 -5.01 -7.95
CA HIS A 461 3.73 -3.96 -7.88
C HIS A 461 5.11 -4.57 -7.61
N VAL A 462 6.13 -4.09 -8.32
CA VAL A 462 7.55 -4.34 -8.04
C VAL A 462 8.27 -2.99 -7.95
N MET A 463 9.23 -2.89 -7.04
CA MET A 463 10.05 -1.69 -6.89
C MET A 463 11.49 -2.07 -6.60
N LYS A 464 12.42 -1.17 -6.95
CA LYS A 464 13.80 -1.25 -6.48
C LYS A 464 14.40 0.13 -6.28
N PHE A 465 15.10 0.27 -5.16
CA PHE A 465 15.86 1.45 -4.79
C PHE A 465 17.34 1.17 -4.99
N PHE A 466 18.05 1.98 -5.78
CA PHE A 466 19.44 1.73 -6.15
C PHE A 466 20.19 3.03 -6.51
N LYS A 467 21.50 2.93 -6.72
CA LYS A 467 22.36 4.03 -7.13
C LYS A 467 22.72 3.91 -8.62
N LEU A 468 22.66 5.01 -9.33
CA LEU A 468 23.25 5.17 -10.65
C LEU A 468 24.28 6.29 -10.64
N GLU A 469 25.36 6.13 -11.39
CA GLU A 469 26.31 7.21 -11.64
C GLU A 469 25.70 8.27 -12.58
N PRO A 470 26.24 9.50 -12.64
CA PRO A 470 25.78 10.51 -13.58
C PRO A 470 25.88 10.02 -15.02
N GLY A 471 24.80 10.18 -15.79
CA GLY A 471 24.72 9.65 -17.14
C GLY A 471 23.30 9.49 -17.65
N GLU A 472 23.18 8.94 -18.85
CA GLU A 472 21.87 8.67 -19.46
C GLU A 472 21.55 7.19 -19.41
N TYR A 473 20.31 6.87 -19.11
CA TYR A 473 19.86 5.51 -18.87
C TYR A 473 18.56 5.20 -19.60
N LEU A 474 18.32 3.92 -19.84
CA LEU A 474 17.07 3.40 -20.37
C LEU A 474 16.51 2.35 -19.41
N ILE A 475 15.25 2.52 -18.99
CA ILE A 475 14.48 1.48 -18.30
C ILE A 475 13.61 0.74 -19.33
N VAL A 476 13.64 -0.58 -19.27
CA VAL A 476 12.77 -1.46 -20.05
C VAL A 476 11.92 -2.29 -19.09
N PRO A 477 10.69 -1.88 -18.77
CA PRO A 477 9.73 -2.70 -18.04
C PRO A 477 9.16 -3.79 -18.94
N SER A 478 9.04 -5.00 -18.40
CA SER A 478 8.53 -6.17 -19.12
C SER A 478 7.79 -7.12 -18.20
N THR A 479 6.95 -7.96 -18.78
CA THR A 479 6.53 -9.21 -18.16
C THR A 479 7.58 -10.29 -18.39
N PHE A 480 7.49 -11.42 -17.68
CA PHE A 480 8.48 -12.48 -17.81
C PHE A 480 8.34 -13.21 -19.15
N HIS A 481 7.12 -13.58 -19.54
CA HIS A 481 6.87 -14.26 -20.80
C HIS A 481 6.44 -13.28 -21.90
N PRO A 482 6.82 -13.52 -23.16
CA PRO A 482 6.36 -12.70 -24.27
C PRO A 482 4.86 -12.91 -24.52
N ASN A 483 4.22 -11.94 -25.17
CA ASN A 483 2.79 -11.95 -25.52
C ASN A 483 1.80 -11.88 -24.33
N GLU A 484 2.27 -11.60 -23.12
CA GLU A 484 1.41 -11.28 -21.98
C GLU A 484 0.90 -9.84 -22.09
N CYS A 485 -0.43 -9.68 -22.16
CA CYS A 485 -1.07 -8.38 -22.35
C CYS A 485 -1.47 -7.75 -21.01
N ALA A 486 -0.91 -6.59 -20.69
CA ALA A 486 -1.34 -5.79 -19.54
C ALA A 486 -1.02 -4.30 -19.72
N LYS A 487 -1.82 -3.45 -19.08
CA LYS A 487 -1.50 -2.05 -18.85
C LYS A 487 -0.57 -1.94 -17.63
N PHE A 488 0.28 -0.94 -17.60
CA PHE A 488 1.17 -0.69 -16.45
C PHE A 488 1.39 0.79 -16.20
N MET A 489 1.83 1.09 -14.98
CA MET A 489 2.33 2.37 -14.56
C MET A 489 3.80 2.22 -14.14
N LEU A 490 4.67 3.07 -14.70
CA LEU A 490 6.07 3.19 -14.32
C LEU A 490 6.29 4.54 -13.65
N SER A 491 6.67 4.53 -12.38
CA SER A 491 7.01 5.71 -11.60
C SER A 491 8.51 5.70 -11.31
N ILE A 492 9.19 6.77 -11.71
CA ILE A 492 10.62 6.97 -11.51
C ILE A 492 10.81 8.14 -10.56
N PHE A 493 11.46 7.88 -9.43
CA PHE A 493 11.80 8.86 -8.42
C PHE A 493 13.30 9.12 -8.47
N THR A 494 13.71 10.36 -8.68
CA THR A 494 15.12 10.75 -8.74
C THR A 494 15.44 11.79 -7.68
N LYS A 495 16.58 11.60 -7.02
CA LYS A 495 17.14 12.55 -6.08
C LYS A 495 17.76 13.72 -6.84
N THR A 496 17.45 14.94 -6.42
CA THR A 496 17.92 16.18 -7.04
C THR A 496 18.22 17.25 -5.99
N GLU A 497 19.04 18.23 -6.34
CA GLU A 497 19.33 19.37 -5.47
C GLU A 497 18.11 20.31 -5.36
N SER A 498 17.76 20.69 -4.13
CA SER A 498 16.59 21.54 -3.83
C SER A 498 16.54 22.86 -4.62
N HIS A 499 17.69 23.46 -4.93
CA HIS A 499 17.80 24.72 -5.65
C HIS A 499 17.62 24.57 -7.18
N ARG A 500 17.74 23.35 -7.74
CA ARG A 500 17.56 23.08 -9.18
C ARG A 500 16.10 22.90 -9.62
N ARG A 501 15.13 23.09 -8.72
CA ARG A 501 13.68 22.88 -8.94
C ARG A 501 13.07 23.59 -10.16
N LYS A 502 13.76 24.57 -10.76
CA LYS A 502 13.30 25.32 -11.94
C LYS A 502 13.52 24.60 -13.29
N ASN A 503 14.35 23.57 -13.35
CA ASN A 503 14.61 22.82 -14.58
C ASN A 503 14.03 21.41 -14.45
N LYS A 504 12.76 21.21 -14.86
CA LYS A 504 12.26 19.85 -15.08
C LYS A 504 13.15 19.18 -16.13
N PRO A 505 13.79 18.04 -15.87
CA PRO A 505 14.54 17.35 -16.91
C PRO A 505 13.58 16.99 -18.05
N ALA A 506 13.88 17.46 -19.25
CA ALA A 506 13.12 17.14 -20.45
C ALA A 506 13.39 15.67 -20.82
N MET A 507 12.50 14.76 -20.42
CA MET A 507 12.58 13.36 -20.84
C MET A 507 11.72 13.12 -22.08
N THR A 508 12.26 12.35 -23.01
CA THR A 508 11.62 12.07 -24.30
C THR A 508 11.27 10.58 -24.37
N TYR A 509 10.02 10.27 -24.75
CA TYR A 509 9.61 8.91 -25.14
C TYR A 509 10.34 8.53 -26.43
N VAL A 510 10.94 7.33 -26.48
CA VAL A 510 11.73 6.85 -27.63
C VAL A 510 11.09 5.63 -28.26
#